data_AF-A0A1Q7AWS0-F1
#
_entry.id   AF-A0A1Q7AWS0-F1
#
_cell.length_a   1.000
_cell.length_b   1.000
_cell.length_c   1.000
_cell.angle_alpha   90.00
_cell.angle_beta   90.00
_cell.angle_gamma   90.00
#
_symmetry.space_group_name_H-M   'P 1'
#
loop_
_entity.id
_entity.type
_entity.pdbx_description
1 polymer ?
#
loop_
_entity_poly.entity_id
_entity_poly.type
_entity_poly.pdbx_seq_one_letter_code
_entity_poly.pdbx_strand_id
1 'polypeptide(L)'
;MDRNRLLLAFVLMLMVAIAPSLIWPPKKPTAGRLSGSADSAVVRDSTARPAVPSQPTAQPPDGPTADTGRIVSVTSPLYRLGFSTRGGLLRSAELLQYQSFAPGDSARPVQLVPKGDAFLRHRLVLPSGDTVSLDDWDFRPSPDAPGLVVQVGQAATPLRFDAERRGSHVTLEYSLVPDEYRFEVHGSVTGLGSGGAVLLIDLASGLRSVEKDSLDDYRHYSVVTKASKTERTDFSSIRPDQRALLNGPFEWVGVKSKYFLTAALALEEGQPTFGGAIAIGGPRNGKAASRATVLITMPVPAAGTFRYSVYAGPLDYRQLGRMGHGLDDANPYGGIFRPIVRPVSVFVTSILLWMHGQLHLAYGWALILFGIVVRLLLWPLNQKAMESGIRMQAALAGAARAVLRLREHDRFPGRAVPLASRSVAPRSVQDHSHLAGFVDVRVVQGRADRGAAESADQDDGVLHADLHDGTVPELRVGAEPLLRRAEHLQHPAAVLDREAPAARSAGGRGAAHTSQDLDCFLTPSSRSRRRRVAAHLP
;
A
#
# COMPACT_ATOMS: atom_id res chain seq x y z
N MET A 1 -14.15 -5.33 -42.04
CA MET A 1 -14.04 -4.82 -40.66
C MET A 1 -12.71 -5.27 -40.09
N ASP A 2 -11.95 -4.38 -39.47
CA ASP A 2 -10.52 -4.59 -39.28
C ASP A 2 -10.24 -5.46 -38.05
N ARG A 3 -9.37 -6.47 -38.21
CA ARG A 3 -8.99 -7.43 -37.15
C ARG A 3 -8.51 -6.72 -35.87
N ASN A 4 -7.82 -5.59 -36.02
CA ASN A 4 -7.31 -4.79 -34.90
C ASN A 4 -8.45 -4.08 -34.13
N ARG A 5 -9.55 -3.68 -34.81
CA ARG A 5 -10.74 -3.09 -34.15
C ARG A 5 -11.53 -4.14 -33.38
N LEU A 6 -11.65 -5.36 -33.91
CA LEU A 6 -12.24 -6.49 -33.20
C LEU A 6 -11.44 -6.85 -31.94
N LEU A 7 -10.11 -6.94 -32.05
CA LEU A 7 -9.24 -7.26 -30.91
C LEU A 7 -9.28 -6.17 -29.84
N LEU A 8 -9.27 -4.89 -30.23
CA LEU A 8 -9.46 -3.76 -29.32
C LEU A 8 -10.81 -3.82 -28.58
N ALA A 9 -11.90 -4.12 -29.30
CA ALA A 9 -13.23 -4.26 -28.71
C ALA A 9 -13.30 -5.42 -27.70
N PHE A 10 -12.66 -6.55 -28.00
CA PHE A 10 -12.60 -7.71 -27.11
C PHE A 10 -11.83 -7.40 -25.82
N VAL A 11 -10.67 -6.73 -25.92
CA VAL A 11 -9.88 -6.29 -24.77
C VAL A 11 -10.64 -5.27 -23.93
N LEU A 12 -11.32 -4.30 -24.57
CA LEU A 12 -12.13 -3.29 -23.88
C LEU A 12 -13.31 -3.94 -23.12
N MET A 13 -14.02 -4.87 -23.76
CA MET A 13 -15.13 -5.62 -23.15
C MET A 13 -14.66 -6.44 -21.95
N LEU A 14 -13.51 -7.11 -22.05
CA LEU A 14 -12.90 -7.85 -20.95
C LEU A 14 -12.52 -6.92 -19.78
N MET A 15 -11.97 -5.73 -20.08
CA MET A 15 -11.64 -4.72 -19.07
C MET A 15 -12.88 -4.23 -18.33
N VAL A 16 -13.96 -3.91 -19.06
CA VAL A 16 -15.23 -3.43 -18.49
C VAL A 16 -15.93 -4.51 -17.65
N ALA A 17 -15.81 -5.79 -18.02
CA ALA A 17 -16.35 -6.90 -17.24
C ALA A 17 -15.58 -7.19 -15.94
N ILE A 18 -14.24 -7.08 -15.96
CA ILE A 18 -13.38 -7.47 -14.83
C ILE A 18 -13.11 -6.30 -13.85
N ALA A 19 -12.96 -5.06 -14.34
CA ALA A 19 -12.59 -3.94 -13.48
C ALA A 19 -13.57 -3.71 -12.29
N PRO A 20 -14.91 -3.80 -12.45
CA PRO A 20 -15.84 -3.60 -11.33
C PRO A 20 -15.70 -4.67 -10.23
N SER A 21 -15.49 -5.94 -10.59
CA SER A 21 -15.39 -7.04 -9.62
C SER A 21 -14.06 -7.03 -8.85
N LEU A 22 -13.01 -6.48 -9.46
CA LEU A 22 -11.70 -6.31 -8.82
C LEU A 22 -11.67 -5.13 -7.82
N ILE A 23 -12.53 -4.12 -8.00
CA ILE A 23 -12.61 -2.94 -7.13
C ILE A 23 -13.68 -3.12 -6.03
N TRP A 24 -14.80 -3.80 -6.33
CA TRP A 24 -15.87 -4.10 -5.37
C TRP A 24 -16.26 -5.58 -5.36
N PRO A 25 -15.52 -6.45 -4.62
CA PRO A 25 -15.97 -7.80 -4.33
C PRO A 25 -17.25 -7.75 -3.45
N PRO A 26 -18.29 -8.55 -3.77
CA PRO A 26 -19.56 -8.50 -3.05
C PRO A 26 -19.43 -8.98 -1.61
N LYS A 27 -19.82 -8.12 -0.66
CA LYS A 27 -19.86 -8.48 0.77
C LYS A 27 -20.95 -9.53 1.02
N LYS A 28 -20.57 -10.70 1.52
CA LYS A 28 -21.54 -11.69 2.04
C LYS A 28 -22.27 -11.10 3.26
N PRO A 29 -23.60 -11.23 3.37
CA PRO A 29 -24.33 -10.78 4.54
C PRO A 29 -24.01 -11.70 5.74
N THR A 30 -23.57 -11.11 6.85
CA THR A 30 -23.38 -11.82 8.13
C THR A 30 -24.64 -11.63 8.97
N ALA A 31 -25.23 -12.72 9.46
CA ALA A 31 -26.39 -12.66 10.35
C ALA A 31 -26.04 -11.98 11.69
N GLY A 32 -26.89 -11.06 12.14
CA GLY A 32 -26.70 -10.38 13.42
C GLY A 32 -27.11 -11.23 14.62
N ARG A 33 -26.53 -10.94 15.79
CA ARG A 33 -27.08 -11.31 17.10
C ARG A 33 -27.17 -10.08 17.99
N LEU A 34 -28.20 -10.05 18.82
CA LEU A 34 -28.60 -8.90 19.64
C LEU A 34 -27.96 -8.97 21.04
N SER A 35 -27.39 -7.84 21.47
CA SER A 35 -27.20 -7.36 22.86
C SER A 35 -26.49 -6.00 22.79
N GLY A 36 -26.77 -5.00 23.63
CA GLY A 36 -27.79 -4.94 24.69
C GLY A 36 -27.41 -3.89 25.75
N SER A 37 -28.36 -3.03 26.13
CA SER A 37 -28.23 -1.91 27.09
C SER A 37 -27.48 -0.65 26.61
N ALA A 38 -28.09 0.50 26.93
CA ALA A 38 -27.46 1.82 27.06
C ALA A 38 -27.11 2.05 28.57
N ASP A 39 -26.82 3.21 29.14
CA ASP A 39 -26.76 4.61 28.66
C ASP A 39 -25.85 5.44 29.59
N SER A 40 -25.44 6.67 29.20
CA SER A 40 -25.15 7.80 30.11
C SER A 40 -24.82 9.11 29.40
N ALA A 41 -25.68 10.11 29.56
CA ALA A 41 -25.40 11.54 29.42
C ALA A 41 -24.37 12.00 30.50
N VAL A 42 -23.36 12.87 30.28
CA VAL A 42 -23.23 14.20 29.65
C VAL A 42 -23.37 15.40 30.64
N VAL A 43 -22.20 16.02 30.94
CA VAL A 43 -21.90 17.48 31.03
C VAL A 43 -21.86 18.29 32.36
N ARG A 44 -20.82 19.16 32.45
CA ARG A 44 -20.55 20.38 33.30
C ARG A 44 -20.25 20.23 34.81
N ASP A 45 -19.61 21.18 35.51
CA ASP A 45 -18.53 22.19 35.23
C ASP A 45 -18.18 22.97 36.53
N SER A 46 -16.93 23.44 36.68
CA SER A 46 -16.46 24.54 37.57
C SER A 46 -16.53 24.33 39.11
N THR A 47 -15.69 24.94 39.97
CA THR A 47 -14.67 26.01 39.79
C THR A 47 -13.55 25.97 40.85
N ALA A 48 -12.30 26.37 40.51
CA ALA A 48 -11.26 27.05 41.34
C ALA A 48 -10.78 26.46 42.71
N ARG A 49 -9.57 26.70 43.28
CA ARG A 49 -8.16 27.06 42.88
C ARG A 49 -7.33 27.14 44.22
N PRO A 50 -6.04 27.58 44.30
CA PRO A 50 -4.78 27.16 43.65
C PRO A 50 -3.75 26.50 44.62
N ALA A 51 -2.71 25.79 44.10
CA ALA A 51 -1.40 25.65 44.76
C ALA A 51 -0.25 25.23 43.81
N VAL A 52 0.86 25.99 43.83
CA VAL A 52 2.30 25.71 43.56
C VAL A 52 2.73 24.58 42.57
N PRO A 53 3.67 24.83 41.63
CA PRO A 53 4.17 23.83 40.68
C PRO A 53 5.31 22.94 41.22
N SER A 54 5.39 21.71 40.71
CA SER A 54 6.51 20.76 40.94
C SER A 54 7.12 20.29 39.62
N GLN A 55 8.45 20.32 39.52
CA GLN A 55 9.19 19.82 38.35
C GLN A 55 9.30 18.28 38.39
N PRO A 56 8.98 17.55 37.31
CA PRO A 56 9.25 16.12 37.23
C PRO A 56 10.74 15.86 36.95
N THR A 57 11.49 15.48 37.99
CA THR A 57 12.87 14.98 37.86
C THR A 57 12.88 13.71 37.02
N ALA A 58 13.83 13.59 36.09
CA ALA A 58 14.01 12.36 35.31
C ALA A 58 14.61 11.25 36.18
N GLN A 59 13.98 10.07 36.17
CA GLN A 59 14.51 8.85 36.78
C GLN A 59 14.38 7.67 35.80
N PRO A 60 15.42 6.85 35.59
CA PRO A 60 15.40 5.78 34.60
C PRO A 60 14.61 4.54 35.06
N PRO A 61 14.03 3.77 34.13
CA PRO A 61 13.44 2.46 34.43
C PRO A 61 14.49 1.33 34.32
N ASP A 62 14.75 0.63 35.42
CA ASP A 62 15.73 -0.46 35.47
C ASP A 62 15.17 -1.83 35.03
N GLY A 63 15.91 -2.47 34.10
CA GLY A 63 16.01 -3.92 33.93
C GLY A 63 14.81 -4.70 33.34
N PRO A 64 15.04 -5.96 32.90
CA PRO A 64 16.34 -6.63 32.72
C PRO A 64 16.93 -6.36 31.33
N THR A 65 18.18 -5.90 31.27
CA THR A 65 18.90 -5.62 30.02
C THR A 65 19.95 -6.70 29.79
N ALA A 66 19.80 -7.49 28.72
CA ALA A 66 20.92 -8.29 28.21
C ALA A 66 22.04 -7.34 27.77
N ASP A 67 23.27 -7.58 28.23
CA ASP A 67 24.37 -6.62 28.18
C ASP A 67 24.58 -6.03 26.77
N THR A 68 24.11 -4.79 26.64
CA THR A 68 23.90 -4.08 25.38
C THR A 68 25.05 -3.12 25.08
N GLY A 69 26.03 -2.98 25.98
CA GLY A 69 26.96 -1.86 25.96
C GLY A 69 26.25 -0.52 26.27
N ARG A 70 27.01 0.57 26.16
CA ARG A 70 26.51 1.94 26.34
C ARG A 70 25.95 2.46 25.01
N ILE A 71 24.89 3.27 25.08
CA ILE A 71 24.36 3.97 23.90
C ILE A 71 24.90 5.39 23.85
N VAL A 72 25.54 5.76 22.74
CA VAL A 72 25.90 7.13 22.37
C VAL A 72 24.75 7.70 21.55
N SER A 73 24.07 8.72 22.07
CA SER A 73 22.94 9.34 21.38
C SER A 73 23.41 10.52 20.53
N VAL A 74 22.93 10.64 19.29
CA VAL A 74 23.17 11.79 18.42
C VAL A 74 21.84 12.42 18.02
N THR A 75 21.70 13.73 18.26
CA THR A 75 20.44 14.48 18.03
C THR A 75 20.63 15.52 16.94
N SER A 76 19.69 15.62 16.02
CA SER A 76 19.56 16.71 15.04
C SER A 76 18.17 17.35 15.12
N PRO A 77 17.86 18.41 14.35
CA PRO A 77 16.49 18.92 14.22
C PRO A 77 15.49 17.92 13.63
N LEU A 78 15.95 16.88 12.94
CA LEU A 78 15.10 15.89 12.27
C LEU A 78 15.02 14.54 12.98
N TYR A 79 16.10 14.10 13.64
CA TYR A 79 16.23 12.74 14.16
C TYR A 79 16.96 12.65 15.51
N ARG A 80 16.80 11.51 16.17
CA ARG A 80 17.68 11.05 17.25
C ARG A 80 18.15 9.63 16.93
N LEU A 81 19.44 9.48 16.63
CA LEU A 81 20.08 8.18 16.48
C LEU A 81 20.71 7.74 17.81
N GLY A 82 20.80 6.44 18.05
CA GLY A 82 21.51 5.86 19.18
C GLY A 82 22.41 4.72 18.72
N PHE A 83 23.71 4.92 18.82
CA PHE A 83 24.73 3.97 18.43
C PHE A 83 25.25 3.22 19.66
N SER A 84 25.46 1.92 19.53
CA SER A 84 25.94 1.06 20.62
C SER A 84 27.46 0.99 20.64
N THR A 85 28.08 1.20 21.80
CA THR A 85 29.51 0.88 21.99
C THR A 85 29.77 -0.62 21.79
N ARG A 86 28.79 -1.49 22.08
CA ARG A 86 28.88 -2.90 21.72
C ARG A 86 28.42 -3.10 20.28
N GLY A 87 29.36 -3.51 19.42
CA GLY A 87 29.14 -3.82 18.01
C GLY A 87 29.02 -2.63 17.06
N GLY A 88 29.22 -1.38 17.54
CA GLY A 88 29.19 -0.17 16.70
C GLY A 88 27.86 0.13 16.00
N LEU A 89 26.81 -0.61 16.35
CA LEU A 89 25.55 -0.76 15.61
C LEU A 89 24.51 0.32 15.92
N LEU A 90 23.55 0.51 15.01
CA LEU A 90 22.46 1.47 15.17
C LEU A 90 21.30 0.81 15.94
N ARG A 91 21.20 1.13 17.23
CA ARG A 91 20.25 0.52 18.19
C ARG A 91 18.92 1.28 18.26
N SER A 92 18.89 2.55 17.86
CA SER A 92 17.68 3.36 17.77
C SER A 92 17.79 4.43 16.68
N ALA A 93 16.69 4.70 15.98
CA ALA A 93 16.55 5.77 15.00
C ALA A 93 15.14 6.38 15.12
N GLU A 94 15.04 7.48 15.86
CA GLU A 94 13.80 8.24 16.05
C GLU A 94 13.70 9.37 15.03
N LEU A 95 12.54 9.53 14.40
CA LEU A 95 12.24 10.65 13.50
C LEU A 95 11.39 11.67 14.26
N LEU A 96 11.97 12.82 14.61
CA LEU A 96 11.37 13.80 15.53
C LEU A 96 10.17 14.55 14.92
N GLN A 97 10.10 14.60 13.59
CA GLN A 97 9.03 15.27 12.84
C GLN A 97 7.80 14.37 12.59
N TYR A 98 7.82 13.10 13.02
CA TYR A 98 6.75 12.13 12.76
C TYR A 98 6.28 11.46 14.06
N GLN A 99 4.98 11.36 14.25
CA GLN A 99 4.37 10.69 15.40
C GLN A 99 4.04 9.23 15.09
N SER A 100 4.33 8.35 16.05
CA SER A 100 3.85 6.98 16.05
C SER A 100 2.35 6.93 16.38
N PHE A 101 1.65 5.96 15.78
CA PHE A 101 0.27 5.60 16.07
C PHE A 101 0.14 4.18 16.65
N ALA A 102 1.27 3.49 16.89
CA ALA A 102 1.29 2.13 17.40
C ALA A 102 0.81 2.03 18.86
N PRO A 103 0.15 0.92 19.25
CA PRO A 103 -0.25 0.70 20.64
C PRO A 103 0.95 0.65 21.59
N GLY A 104 0.98 1.58 22.55
CA GLY A 104 2.02 1.68 23.60
C GLY A 104 2.97 2.88 23.46
N ASP A 105 3.08 3.48 22.26
CA ASP A 105 3.94 4.64 21.99
C ASP A 105 3.28 5.73 21.13
N SER A 106 1.96 5.70 20.97
CA SER A 106 1.20 6.73 20.24
C SER A 106 1.59 8.15 20.66
N ALA A 107 1.67 9.05 19.67
CA ALA A 107 2.13 10.44 19.77
C ALA A 107 3.61 10.67 20.17
N ARG A 108 4.40 9.61 20.42
CA ARG A 108 5.87 9.72 20.53
C ARG A 108 6.52 9.78 19.14
N PRO A 109 7.78 10.24 19.00
CA PRO A 109 8.53 10.16 17.75
C PRO A 109 8.55 8.75 17.14
N VAL A 110 8.52 8.68 15.81
CA VAL A 110 8.60 7.41 15.06
C VAL A 110 9.96 6.75 15.29
N GLN A 111 9.98 5.64 16.03
CA GLN A 111 11.15 4.78 16.19
C GLN A 111 11.16 3.71 15.10
N LEU A 112 12.19 3.71 14.23
CA LEU A 112 12.32 2.78 13.10
C LEU A 112 12.91 1.42 13.50
N VAL A 113 13.77 1.35 14.52
CA VAL A 113 14.46 0.10 14.91
C VAL A 113 13.53 -0.77 15.78
N PRO A 114 13.37 -2.08 15.50
CA PRO A 114 12.60 -2.98 16.36
C PRO A 114 13.19 -3.11 17.77
N LYS A 115 12.33 -3.19 18.80
CA LYS A 115 12.78 -3.30 20.20
C LYS A 115 13.59 -4.59 20.40
N GLY A 116 14.86 -4.45 20.79
CA GLY A 116 15.78 -5.56 21.03
C GLY A 116 16.59 -5.97 19.79
N ASP A 117 16.29 -5.39 18.62
CA ASP A 117 17.04 -5.59 17.39
C ASP A 117 17.99 -4.41 17.12
N ALA A 118 18.72 -4.43 16.00
CA ALA A 118 19.62 -3.34 15.60
C ALA A 118 19.91 -3.35 14.10
N PHE A 119 19.93 -2.17 13.47
CA PHE A 119 20.42 -2.00 12.10
C PHE A 119 21.94 -1.83 12.09
N LEU A 120 22.55 -2.03 10.91
CA LEU A 120 23.98 -1.87 10.66
C LEU A 120 24.84 -2.78 11.54
N ARG A 121 24.48 -4.07 11.60
CA ARG A 121 25.40 -5.10 12.12
C ARG A 121 26.35 -5.47 10.99
N HIS A 122 27.64 -5.34 11.22
CA HIS A 122 28.68 -5.64 10.24
C HIS A 122 29.27 -7.02 10.47
N ARG A 123 29.42 -7.81 9.39
CA ARG A 123 30.15 -9.09 9.42
C ARG A 123 31.07 -9.18 8.22
N LEU A 124 32.29 -9.66 8.41
CA LEU A 124 33.30 -9.76 7.37
C LEU A 124 33.53 -11.23 7.05
N VAL A 125 33.16 -11.65 5.83
CA VAL A 125 33.46 -12.99 5.32
C VAL A 125 34.85 -12.94 4.69
N LEU A 126 35.78 -13.70 5.24
CA LEU A 126 37.17 -13.77 4.81
C LEU A 126 37.35 -14.79 3.66
N PRO A 127 38.41 -14.66 2.83
CA PRO A 127 38.74 -15.65 1.79
C PRO A 127 39.00 -17.07 2.30
N SER A 128 39.26 -17.26 3.60
CA SER A 128 39.34 -18.58 4.26
C SER A 128 37.98 -19.28 4.44
N GLY A 129 36.87 -18.55 4.27
CA GLY A 129 35.52 -18.99 4.60
C GLY A 129 35.07 -18.60 6.02
N ASP A 130 35.98 -18.11 6.87
CA ASP A 130 35.65 -17.60 8.21
C ASP A 130 34.76 -16.35 8.12
N THR A 131 33.86 -16.17 9.09
CA THR A 131 33.03 -14.96 9.21
C THR A 131 33.27 -14.28 10.55
N VAL A 132 33.87 -13.09 10.51
CA VAL A 132 34.10 -12.24 11.68
C VAL A 132 32.88 -11.33 11.86
N SER A 133 32.02 -11.67 12.82
CA SER A 133 30.97 -10.74 13.29
C SER A 133 31.62 -9.60 14.09
N LEU A 134 31.11 -8.37 13.91
CA LEU A 134 31.45 -7.25 14.79
C LEU A 134 30.44 -7.07 15.94
N ASP A 135 29.27 -7.73 15.89
CA ASP A 135 28.14 -7.59 16.83
C ASP A 135 28.51 -7.63 18.33
N ASP A 136 29.58 -8.34 18.72
CA ASP A 136 30.00 -8.55 20.11
C ASP A 136 31.26 -7.75 20.54
N TRP A 137 31.86 -6.96 19.64
CA TRP A 137 33.08 -6.19 19.92
C TRP A 137 32.79 -4.93 20.75
N ASP A 138 33.70 -4.57 21.66
CA ASP A 138 33.56 -3.36 22.49
C ASP A 138 34.35 -2.18 21.88
N PHE A 139 33.62 -1.26 21.26
CA PHE A 139 34.16 -0.05 20.63
C PHE A 139 34.23 1.13 21.59
N ARG A 140 35.29 1.93 21.47
CA ARG A 140 35.47 3.22 22.14
C ARG A 140 34.96 4.34 21.23
N PRO A 141 33.95 5.13 21.64
CA PRO A 141 33.46 6.24 20.84
C PRO A 141 34.40 7.45 20.93
N SER A 142 34.45 8.25 19.86
CA SER A 142 35.10 9.55 19.82
C SER A 142 34.29 10.47 18.88
N PRO A 143 33.80 11.65 19.33
CA PRO A 143 33.87 12.16 20.71
C PRO A 143 33.09 11.32 21.72
N ASP A 144 33.68 11.05 22.89
CA ASP A 144 33.02 10.31 23.96
C ASP A 144 32.10 11.23 24.79
N ALA A 145 30.82 11.29 24.40
CA ALA A 145 29.76 11.92 25.17
C ALA A 145 28.46 11.11 25.09
N PRO A 146 27.62 11.08 26.14
CA PRO A 146 26.36 10.33 26.14
C PRO A 146 25.31 10.93 25.17
N GLY A 147 25.39 12.24 24.90
CA GLY A 147 24.50 12.97 24.01
C GLY A 147 25.26 13.99 23.18
N LEU A 148 25.37 13.73 21.88
CA LEU A 148 25.90 14.62 20.87
C LEU A 148 24.75 15.37 20.17
N VAL A 149 25.01 16.59 19.71
CA VAL A 149 24.03 17.43 19.01
C VAL A 149 24.67 17.97 17.72
N VAL A 150 24.02 17.73 16.59
CA VAL A 150 24.44 18.20 15.26
C VAL A 150 23.48 19.31 14.82
N GLN A 151 24.02 20.49 14.50
CA GLN A 151 23.24 21.68 14.17
C GLN A 151 23.53 22.15 12.75
N VAL A 152 22.49 22.64 12.06
CA VAL A 152 22.63 23.22 10.71
C VAL A 152 23.55 24.44 10.78
N GLY A 153 24.51 24.53 9.86
CA GLY A 153 25.51 25.61 9.82
C GLY A 153 26.70 25.45 10.77
N GLN A 154 26.80 24.35 11.52
CA GLN A 154 28.03 23.97 12.23
C GLN A 154 28.75 22.83 11.52
N ALA A 155 30.09 22.79 11.62
CA ALA A 155 30.89 21.69 11.09
C ALA A 155 30.60 20.41 11.89
N ALA A 156 29.99 19.41 11.25
CA ALA A 156 29.68 18.13 11.88
C ALA A 156 30.98 17.36 12.15
N THR A 157 31.31 17.16 13.43
CA THR A 157 32.35 16.18 13.82
C THR A 157 31.76 14.78 13.65
N PRO A 158 32.41 13.86 12.91
CA PRO A 158 31.92 12.50 12.77
C PRO A 158 32.01 11.75 14.10
N LEU A 159 31.04 10.85 14.34
CA LEU A 159 31.08 9.92 15.46
C LEU A 159 31.89 8.68 15.06
N ARG A 160 33.13 8.63 15.52
CA ARG A 160 34.06 7.51 15.33
C ARG A 160 33.91 6.49 16.45
N PHE A 161 34.10 5.21 16.13
CA PHE A 161 34.14 4.07 17.02
C PHE A 161 35.38 3.23 16.68
N ASP A 162 36.29 3.07 17.65
CA ASP A 162 37.52 2.29 17.50
C ASP A 162 37.48 1.04 18.38
N ALA A 163 37.79 -0.13 17.82
CA ALA A 163 37.93 -1.38 18.57
C ALA A 163 39.15 -2.18 18.10
N GLU A 164 39.80 -2.86 19.04
CA GLU A 164 40.92 -3.77 18.76
C GLU A 164 40.65 -5.15 19.36
N ARG A 165 40.84 -6.21 18.58
CA ARG A 165 40.62 -7.59 19.04
C ARG A 165 41.62 -8.52 18.36
N ARG A 166 42.45 -9.22 19.16
CA ARG A 166 43.44 -10.21 18.70
C ARG A 166 44.41 -9.67 17.61
N GLY A 167 44.74 -8.38 17.65
CA GLY A 167 45.64 -7.72 16.69
C GLY A 167 44.97 -7.18 15.41
N SER A 168 43.66 -7.41 15.22
CA SER A 168 42.87 -6.68 14.23
C SER A 168 42.29 -5.40 14.83
N HIS A 169 42.47 -4.26 14.17
CA HIS A 169 41.85 -3.00 14.55
C HIS A 169 40.72 -2.64 13.57
N VAL A 170 39.58 -2.20 14.10
CA VAL A 170 38.41 -1.76 13.34
C VAL A 170 38.07 -0.32 13.72
N THR A 171 37.97 0.55 12.72
CA THR A 171 37.35 1.87 12.83
C THR A 171 36.00 1.85 12.14
N LEU A 172 34.95 2.35 12.78
CA LEU A 172 33.68 2.72 12.15
C LEU A 172 33.43 4.20 12.38
N GLU A 173 33.20 4.96 11.32
CA GLU A 173 33.04 6.41 11.35
C GLU A 173 31.70 6.82 10.74
N TYR A 174 30.88 7.50 11.54
CA TYR A 174 29.53 7.94 11.19
C TYR A 174 29.50 9.46 10.97
N SER A 175 29.31 9.90 9.73
CA SER A 175 29.25 11.32 9.37
C SER A 175 27.80 11.76 9.21
N LEU A 176 27.31 12.57 10.15
CA LEU A 176 25.88 12.91 10.28
C LEU A 176 25.55 14.28 9.67
N VAL A 177 24.53 14.32 8.81
CA VAL A 177 23.98 15.56 8.23
C VAL A 177 22.77 16.01 9.06
N PRO A 178 22.68 17.27 9.54
CA PRO A 178 21.61 17.68 10.47
C PRO A 178 20.22 17.82 9.83
N ASP A 179 20.14 18.16 8.55
CA ASP A 179 18.93 18.49 7.79
C ASP A 179 18.54 17.44 6.72
N GLU A 180 19.22 16.30 6.70
CA GLU A 180 18.83 15.11 5.92
C GLU A 180 18.59 13.90 6.83
N TYR A 181 17.71 12.98 6.44
CA TYR A 181 17.64 11.65 7.08
C TYR A 181 18.71 10.68 6.55
N ARG A 182 19.88 11.22 6.15
CA ARG A 182 21.02 10.51 5.58
C ARG A 182 22.26 10.77 6.43
N PHE A 183 23.06 9.74 6.61
CA PHE A 183 24.41 9.82 7.18
C PHE A 183 25.35 8.88 6.42
N GLU A 184 26.65 9.16 6.43
CA GLU A 184 27.65 8.27 5.84
C GLU A 184 28.21 7.31 6.88
N VAL A 185 28.65 6.15 6.41
CA VAL A 185 29.38 5.14 7.17
C VAL A 185 30.68 4.85 6.43
N HIS A 186 31.80 5.15 7.06
CA HIS A 186 33.14 4.82 6.58
C HIS A 186 33.77 3.83 7.56
N GLY A 187 34.18 2.66 7.07
CA GLY A 187 34.83 1.63 7.86
C GLY A 187 36.25 1.36 7.39
N SER A 188 37.16 1.08 8.33
CA SER A 188 38.50 0.57 8.04
C SER A 188 38.85 -0.60 8.95
N VAL A 189 39.44 -1.65 8.38
CA VAL A 189 39.76 -2.90 9.09
C VAL A 189 41.19 -3.31 8.77
N THR A 190 42.05 -3.37 9.79
CA THR A 190 43.41 -3.88 9.65
C THR A 190 43.48 -5.38 9.96
N GLY A 191 44.43 -6.09 9.35
CA GLY A 191 44.65 -7.52 9.58
C GLY A 191 43.75 -8.48 8.78
N LEU A 192 43.04 -8.01 7.74
CA LEU A 192 42.28 -8.89 6.81
C LEU A 192 43.17 -9.82 5.95
N GLY A 193 44.47 -9.54 5.87
CA GLY A 193 45.38 -10.18 4.91
C GLY A 193 45.24 -9.63 3.50
N SER A 194 45.97 -10.22 2.54
CA SER A 194 46.09 -9.72 1.17
C SER A 194 44.89 -9.98 0.26
N GLY A 195 43.91 -10.79 0.70
CA GLY A 195 42.76 -11.20 -0.12
C GLY A 195 41.52 -10.32 -0.02
N GLY A 196 41.50 -9.29 0.84
CA GLY A 196 40.30 -8.51 1.12
C GLY A 196 39.24 -9.32 1.88
N ALA A 197 37.98 -8.90 1.79
CA ALA A 197 36.83 -9.57 2.42
C ALA A 197 35.52 -9.26 1.68
N VAL A 198 34.41 -9.90 2.08
CA VAL A 198 33.05 -9.45 1.75
C VAL A 198 32.36 -8.97 3.02
N LEU A 199 31.97 -7.70 3.05
CA LEU A 199 31.16 -7.14 4.11
C LEU A 199 29.70 -7.56 3.92
N LEU A 200 29.08 -8.01 5.00
CA LEU A 200 27.64 -8.15 5.17
C LEU A 200 27.14 -7.01 6.06
N ILE A 201 26.20 -6.22 5.54
CA ILE A 201 25.47 -5.19 6.30
C ILE A 201 24.08 -5.73 6.61
N ASP A 202 23.78 -5.91 7.89
CA ASP A 202 22.48 -6.38 8.38
C ASP A 202 21.52 -5.20 8.60
N LEU A 203 20.42 -5.14 7.85
CA LEU A 203 19.30 -4.21 8.08
C LEU A 203 18.21 -4.83 8.97
N ALA A 204 18.56 -5.86 9.74
CA ALA A 204 17.73 -6.54 10.71
C ALA A 204 16.46 -7.16 10.09
N SER A 205 15.52 -7.57 10.96
CA SER A 205 14.22 -8.16 10.59
C SER A 205 13.24 -7.18 9.88
N GLY A 206 13.74 -6.09 9.31
CA GLY A 206 12.98 -4.96 8.77
C GLY A 206 12.50 -3.98 9.84
N LEU A 207 11.71 -2.99 9.42
CA LEU A 207 11.34 -1.85 10.26
C LEU A 207 10.45 -2.25 11.46
N ARG A 208 10.40 -1.38 12.47
CA ARG A 208 9.36 -1.38 13.50
C ARG A 208 8.05 -0.84 12.91
N SER A 209 6.93 -1.48 13.21
CA SER A 209 5.62 -0.92 12.90
C SER A 209 5.30 0.23 13.84
N VAL A 210 4.94 1.37 13.27
CA VAL A 210 4.46 2.57 13.97
C VAL A 210 3.01 2.91 13.64
N GLU A 211 2.32 2.04 12.91
CA GLU A 211 0.89 2.17 12.57
C GLU A 211 -0.02 1.57 13.64
N LYS A 212 -1.23 2.14 13.77
CA LYS A 212 -2.30 1.64 14.66
C LYS A 212 -2.77 0.23 14.31
N ASP A 213 -2.81 -0.12 13.02
CA ASP A 213 -2.98 -1.49 12.55
C ASP A 213 -1.67 -1.98 11.94
N SER A 214 -0.87 -2.65 12.77
CA SER A 214 0.40 -3.24 12.32
C SER A 214 0.20 -4.37 11.30
N LEU A 215 -0.95 -5.05 11.28
CA LEU A 215 -1.25 -6.11 10.29
C LEU A 215 -1.58 -5.56 8.90
N ASP A 216 -1.91 -4.27 8.80
CA ASP A 216 -1.93 -3.54 7.52
C ASP A 216 -0.51 -3.06 7.14
N ASP A 217 0.22 -2.42 8.08
CA ASP A 217 1.59 -1.94 7.85
C ASP A 217 2.51 -3.06 7.31
N TYR A 218 2.52 -4.23 7.97
CA TYR A 218 3.35 -5.36 7.55
C TYR A 218 3.03 -5.90 6.14
N ARG A 219 1.87 -5.60 5.54
CA ARG A 219 1.57 -5.95 4.13
C ARG A 219 2.33 -5.09 3.13
N HIS A 220 2.80 -3.92 3.58
CA HIS A 220 3.58 -2.99 2.79
C HIS A 220 5.10 -3.29 2.89
N TYR A 221 5.51 -4.25 3.73
CA TYR A 221 6.92 -4.55 3.98
C TYR A 221 7.55 -5.30 2.82
N SER A 222 8.67 -4.78 2.36
CA SER A 222 9.36 -5.27 1.17
C SER A 222 10.83 -4.89 1.20
N VAL A 223 11.68 -5.76 0.67
CA VAL A 223 12.99 -5.34 0.17
C VAL A 223 12.77 -4.51 -1.09
N VAL A 224 13.55 -3.45 -1.25
CA VAL A 224 13.56 -2.60 -2.44
C VAL A 224 15.01 -2.41 -2.88
N THR A 225 15.28 -2.58 -4.16
CA THR A 225 16.64 -2.59 -4.72
C THR A 225 16.71 -1.75 -6.00
N LYS A 226 17.87 -1.15 -6.25
CA LYS A 226 18.15 -0.40 -7.48
C LYS A 226 19.39 -0.96 -8.17
N ALA A 227 19.16 -1.72 -9.24
CA ALA A 227 20.16 -1.95 -10.28
C ALA A 227 19.89 -0.95 -11.41
N SER A 228 19.92 -1.36 -12.67
CA SER A 228 19.47 -0.55 -13.82
C SER A 228 18.07 0.05 -13.63
N LYS A 229 17.15 -0.69 -13.00
CA LYS A 229 15.80 -0.29 -12.62
C LYS A 229 15.56 -0.57 -11.12
N THR A 230 14.52 0.04 -10.57
CA THR A 230 14.05 -0.24 -9.20
C THR A 230 13.17 -1.50 -9.19
N GLU A 231 13.44 -2.44 -8.28
CA GLU A 231 12.62 -3.62 -8.01
C GLU A 231 12.14 -3.67 -6.56
N ARG A 232 11.06 -4.44 -6.32
CA ARG A 232 10.43 -4.62 -5.01
C ARG A 232 10.12 -6.10 -4.79
N THR A 233 10.58 -6.65 -3.67
CA THR A 233 10.31 -8.02 -3.22
C THR A 233 9.56 -7.99 -1.90
N ASP A 234 8.26 -8.31 -1.93
CA ASP A 234 7.42 -8.31 -0.74
C ASP A 234 7.83 -9.40 0.24
N PHE A 235 7.93 -9.03 1.53
CA PHE A 235 8.23 -9.97 2.61
C PHE A 235 7.20 -11.10 2.68
N SER A 236 5.95 -10.83 2.25
CA SER A 236 4.85 -11.80 2.21
C SER A 236 5.04 -12.95 1.21
N SER A 237 5.93 -12.78 0.22
CA SER A 237 6.27 -13.81 -0.78
C SER A 237 7.40 -14.74 -0.33
N ILE A 238 8.26 -14.28 0.59
CA ILE A 238 9.35 -15.06 1.18
C ILE A 238 8.75 -15.99 2.25
N ARG A 239 9.05 -17.29 2.17
CA ARG A 239 8.61 -18.29 3.17
C ARG A 239 9.56 -18.26 4.39
N PRO A 240 9.09 -18.66 5.59
CA PRO A 240 9.96 -18.84 6.76
C PRO A 240 11.19 -19.68 6.42
N ASP A 241 12.34 -19.25 6.94
CA ASP A 241 13.67 -19.85 6.79
C ASP A 241 14.19 -19.96 5.33
N GLN A 242 13.38 -19.62 4.33
CA GLN A 242 13.77 -19.54 2.93
C GLN A 242 14.58 -18.26 2.68
N ARG A 243 15.67 -18.41 1.94
CA ARG A 243 16.51 -17.30 1.46
C ARG A 243 16.11 -16.93 0.04
N ALA A 244 15.71 -15.68 -0.18
CA ALA A 244 15.62 -15.07 -1.50
C ALA A 244 16.95 -14.36 -1.79
N LEU A 245 17.61 -14.73 -2.89
CA LEU A 245 18.82 -14.07 -3.39
C LEU A 245 18.42 -12.98 -4.37
N LEU A 246 18.90 -11.76 -4.14
CA LEU A 246 18.71 -10.59 -4.98
C LEU A 246 20.07 -10.23 -5.59
N ASN A 247 20.22 -10.46 -6.89
CA ASN A 247 21.51 -10.33 -7.58
C ASN A 247 21.76 -8.88 -7.97
N GLY A 248 22.91 -8.33 -7.57
CA GLY A 248 23.35 -6.98 -7.94
C GLY A 248 24.03 -6.93 -9.33
N PRO A 249 24.84 -5.89 -9.60
CA PRO A 249 25.20 -4.81 -8.68
C PRO A 249 24.02 -3.88 -8.35
N PHE A 250 23.99 -3.35 -7.13
CA PHE A 250 23.00 -2.36 -6.69
C PHE A 250 23.63 -1.03 -6.27
N GLU A 251 23.06 0.07 -6.74
CA GLU A 251 23.32 1.44 -6.25
C GLU A 251 22.78 1.61 -4.83
N TRP A 252 21.62 1.02 -4.52
CA TRP A 252 21.07 0.98 -3.17
C TRP A 252 20.18 -0.23 -2.92
N VAL A 253 20.09 -0.63 -1.65
CA VAL A 253 19.22 -1.69 -1.14
C VAL A 253 18.61 -1.22 0.17
N GLY A 254 17.30 -1.40 0.34
CA GLY A 254 16.61 -1.02 1.56
C GLY A 254 15.40 -1.88 1.91
N VAL A 255 14.90 -1.63 3.12
CA VAL A 255 13.62 -2.14 3.62
C VAL A 255 12.71 -0.96 3.89
N LYS A 256 11.48 -1.04 3.40
CA LYS A 256 10.44 -0.05 3.67
C LYS A 256 9.21 -0.63 4.34
N SER A 257 8.46 0.22 5.02
CA SER A 257 7.12 -0.03 5.53
C SER A 257 6.07 0.57 4.58
N LYS A 258 4.91 0.95 5.12
CA LYS A 258 3.89 1.76 4.45
C LYS A 258 4.32 3.22 4.21
N TYR A 259 5.08 3.81 5.14
CA TYR A 259 5.41 5.25 5.14
C TYR A 259 6.89 5.58 5.37
N PHE A 260 7.75 4.61 5.69
CA PHE A 260 9.16 4.83 6.03
C PHE A 260 10.09 3.90 5.25
N LEU A 261 11.35 4.32 5.07
CA LEU A 261 12.41 3.62 4.35
C LEU A 261 13.70 3.64 5.16
N THR A 262 14.37 2.49 5.28
CA THR A 262 15.78 2.42 5.67
C THR A 262 16.55 1.73 4.56
N ALA A 263 17.55 2.39 3.99
CA ALA A 263 18.34 1.90 2.86
C ALA A 263 19.83 2.17 3.06
N ALA A 264 20.68 1.23 2.64
CA ALA A 264 22.10 1.48 2.40
C ALA A 264 22.30 1.86 0.92
N LEU A 265 23.18 2.82 0.66
CA LEU A 265 23.41 3.41 -0.65
C LEU A 265 24.90 3.52 -0.96
N ALA A 266 25.31 3.01 -2.12
CA ALA A 266 26.66 3.08 -2.68
C ALA A 266 26.59 3.91 -3.97
N LEU A 267 26.50 5.23 -3.80
CA LEU A 267 26.24 6.20 -4.89
C LEU A 267 27.51 6.93 -5.37
N GLU A 268 28.65 6.71 -4.72
CA GLU A 268 29.90 7.41 -5.03
C GLU A 268 30.57 6.79 -6.27
N GLU A 269 30.82 7.62 -7.28
CA GLU A 269 31.33 7.17 -8.57
C GLU A 269 32.76 6.62 -8.45
N GLY A 270 33.00 5.45 -9.04
CA GLY A 270 34.27 4.72 -8.92
C GLY A 270 34.45 3.87 -7.65
N GLN A 271 33.55 3.98 -6.66
CA GLN A 271 33.56 3.09 -5.48
C GLN A 271 32.85 1.75 -5.75
N PRO A 272 33.08 0.71 -4.93
CA PRO A 272 32.35 -0.55 -5.03
C PRO A 272 30.85 -0.39 -4.74
N THR A 273 30.01 -0.95 -5.62
CA THR A 273 28.57 -1.08 -5.41
C THR A 273 28.24 -2.35 -4.61
N PHE A 274 27.00 -2.49 -4.13
CA PHE A 274 26.57 -3.69 -3.43
C PHE A 274 26.48 -4.87 -4.42
N GLY A 275 27.21 -5.96 -4.15
CA GLY A 275 27.25 -7.14 -5.03
C GLY A 275 25.91 -7.90 -5.08
N GLY A 276 25.08 -7.74 -4.07
CA GLY A 276 23.73 -8.31 -3.99
C GLY A 276 23.12 -8.13 -2.60
N ALA A 277 21.99 -8.78 -2.39
CA ALA A 277 21.33 -8.87 -1.10
C ALA A 277 20.66 -10.23 -0.88
N ILE A 278 20.51 -10.61 0.38
CA ILE A 278 19.91 -11.87 0.82
C ILE A 278 18.79 -11.53 1.78
N ALA A 279 17.56 -11.90 1.42
CA ALA A 279 16.38 -11.72 2.26
C ALA A 279 15.93 -13.07 2.82
N ILE A 280 15.99 -13.23 4.14
CA ILE A 280 15.70 -14.49 4.84
C ILE A 280 14.34 -14.36 5.52
N GLY A 281 13.37 -15.17 5.13
CA GLY A 281 12.01 -15.09 5.68
C GLY A 281 11.96 -15.46 7.17
N GLY A 282 11.34 -14.61 7.99
CA GLY A 282 11.16 -14.84 9.41
C GLY A 282 10.03 -15.82 9.74
N PRO A 283 9.91 -16.27 11.01
CA PRO A 283 8.91 -17.23 11.44
C PRO A 283 7.48 -16.69 11.27
N ARG A 284 6.59 -17.49 10.67
CA ARG A 284 5.22 -17.09 10.29
C ARG A 284 4.17 -18.00 10.93
N ASN A 285 3.87 -17.76 12.20
CA ASN A 285 2.89 -18.53 12.96
C ASN A 285 1.46 -18.05 12.69
N GLY A 286 0.72 -18.77 11.84
CA GLY A 286 -0.69 -18.52 11.55
C GLY A 286 -0.95 -17.17 10.87
N LYS A 287 -1.67 -16.26 11.56
CA LYS A 287 -1.93 -14.88 11.09
C LYS A 287 -0.75 -13.91 11.30
N ALA A 288 0.36 -14.36 11.88
CA ALA A 288 1.58 -13.54 11.98
C ALA A 288 1.99 -13.02 10.60
N ALA A 289 2.37 -11.75 10.54
CA ALA A 289 2.82 -11.15 9.29
C ALA A 289 4.25 -11.56 8.96
N SER A 290 4.56 -11.68 7.66
CA SER A 290 5.93 -11.97 7.23
C SER A 290 6.86 -10.80 7.57
N ARG A 291 7.90 -11.09 8.36
CA ARG A 291 9.12 -10.30 8.44
C ARG A 291 10.21 -10.99 7.63
N ALA A 292 11.27 -10.27 7.26
CA ALA A 292 12.46 -10.87 6.66
C ALA A 292 13.71 -10.14 7.16
N THR A 293 14.77 -10.89 7.43
CA THR A 293 16.10 -10.32 7.71
C THR A 293 16.80 -10.02 6.40
N VAL A 294 17.35 -8.82 6.24
CA VAL A 294 17.99 -8.38 4.99
C VAL A 294 19.48 -8.14 5.21
N LEU A 295 20.30 -8.97 4.55
CA LEU A 295 21.75 -8.84 4.50
C LEU A 295 22.16 -8.28 3.15
N ILE A 296 22.98 -7.24 3.12
CA ILE A 296 23.50 -6.61 1.88
C ILE A 296 24.98 -6.95 1.76
N THR A 297 25.45 -7.37 0.58
CA THR A 297 26.85 -7.73 0.35
C THR A 297 27.62 -6.60 -0.33
N MET A 298 28.85 -6.32 0.12
CA MET A 298 29.77 -5.37 -0.50
C MET A 298 31.20 -5.92 -0.46
N PRO A 299 31.95 -5.90 -1.58
CA PRO A 299 33.36 -6.31 -1.54
C PRO A 299 34.21 -5.26 -0.80
N VAL A 300 35.12 -5.73 0.04
CA VAL A 300 36.11 -4.91 0.76
C VAL A 300 37.49 -5.21 0.17
N PRO A 301 38.19 -4.23 -0.43
CA PRO A 301 39.54 -4.41 -0.96
C PRO A 301 40.55 -4.86 0.12
N ALA A 302 41.72 -5.34 -0.30
CA ALA A 302 42.82 -5.71 0.62
C ALA A 302 43.33 -4.54 1.50
N ALA A 303 43.02 -3.29 1.14
CA ALA A 303 43.25 -2.11 1.98
C ALA A 303 42.31 -2.03 3.20
N GLY A 304 41.27 -2.86 3.28
CA GLY A 304 40.36 -2.98 4.42
C GLY A 304 39.36 -1.83 4.59
N THR A 305 39.30 -0.89 3.66
CA THR A 305 38.37 0.25 3.69
C THR A 305 37.07 -0.04 2.96
N PHE A 306 35.96 0.50 3.48
CA PHE A 306 34.66 0.50 2.82
C PHE A 306 33.86 1.76 3.17
N ARG A 307 32.98 2.19 2.27
CA ARG A 307 32.19 3.43 2.40
C ARG A 307 30.80 3.24 1.82
N TYR A 308 29.77 3.68 2.54
CA TYR A 308 28.39 3.72 2.05
C TYR A 308 27.56 4.75 2.83
N SER A 309 26.51 5.30 2.21
CA SER A 309 25.50 6.10 2.90
C SER A 309 24.40 5.22 3.48
N VAL A 310 23.71 5.72 4.52
CA VAL A 310 22.47 5.14 5.05
C VAL A 310 21.41 6.23 5.07
N TYR A 311 20.25 5.96 4.44
CA TYR A 311 19.03 6.72 4.63
C TYR A 311 18.14 6.01 5.63
N ALA A 312 17.57 6.73 6.60
CA ALA A 312 16.65 6.18 7.60
C ALA A 312 15.56 7.22 7.91
N GLY A 313 14.48 7.24 7.13
CA GLY A 313 13.54 8.36 7.10
C GLY A 313 12.18 8.08 6.46
N PRO A 314 11.38 9.13 6.20
CA PRO A 314 10.07 9.03 5.54
C PRO A 314 10.18 8.63 4.07
N LEU A 315 9.14 7.98 3.53
CA LEU A 315 9.03 7.68 2.10
C LEU A 315 8.52 8.90 1.31
N ASP A 316 9.20 10.06 1.45
CA ASP A 316 8.79 11.31 0.80
C ASP A 316 9.38 11.48 -0.61
N TYR A 317 8.51 11.57 -1.61
CA TYR A 317 8.91 11.69 -3.03
C TYR A 317 9.81 12.91 -3.32
N ARG A 318 9.62 14.04 -2.63
CA ARG A 318 10.39 15.28 -2.87
C ARG A 318 11.74 15.28 -2.18
N GLN A 319 11.92 14.55 -1.08
CA GLN A 319 13.22 14.35 -0.44
C GLN A 319 14.01 13.26 -1.16
N LEU A 320 13.39 12.10 -1.41
CA LEU A 320 14.03 11.00 -2.13
C LEU A 320 14.44 11.42 -3.56
N GLY A 321 13.57 12.14 -4.28
CA GLY A 321 13.89 12.65 -5.61
C GLY A 321 15.00 13.71 -5.66
N ARG A 322 15.28 14.41 -4.54
CA ARG A 322 16.42 15.34 -4.45
C ARG A 322 17.77 14.62 -4.26
N MET A 323 17.77 13.39 -3.73
CA MET A 323 18.96 12.54 -3.66
C MET A 323 19.24 11.79 -4.96
N GLY A 324 18.33 11.83 -5.94
CA GLY A 324 18.51 11.19 -7.25
C GLY A 324 18.42 9.66 -7.21
N HIS A 325 19.18 9.00 -8.09
CA HIS A 325 19.37 7.54 -8.13
C HIS A 325 18.08 6.67 -8.14
N GLY A 326 16.95 7.25 -8.57
CA GLY A 326 15.65 6.57 -8.58
C GLY A 326 15.08 6.24 -7.20
N LEU A 327 15.59 6.86 -6.13
CA LEU A 327 15.11 6.67 -4.76
C LEU A 327 13.63 7.05 -4.59
N ASP A 328 13.12 7.97 -5.42
CA ASP A 328 11.71 8.35 -5.46
C ASP A 328 10.78 7.24 -5.97
N ASP A 329 11.30 6.28 -6.75
CA ASP A 329 10.58 5.09 -7.20
C ASP A 329 10.71 3.91 -6.22
N ALA A 330 11.26 4.11 -5.01
CA ALA A 330 11.44 3.05 -4.00
C ALA A 330 10.14 2.41 -3.50
N ASN A 331 8.97 2.98 -3.80
CA ASN A 331 7.73 2.20 -3.83
C ASN A 331 7.05 2.37 -5.19
N PRO A 332 7.39 1.54 -6.19
CA PRO A 332 7.03 1.83 -7.56
C PRO A 332 5.52 1.57 -7.76
N TYR A 333 4.73 2.61 -8.05
CA TYR A 333 3.25 2.53 -8.12
C TYR A 333 2.73 2.27 -9.54
N GLY A 334 1.60 1.55 -9.70
CA GLY A 334 0.88 1.45 -10.98
C GLY A 334 1.11 0.21 -11.87
N GLY A 335 2.02 -0.70 -11.51
CA GLY A 335 2.20 -1.99 -12.20
C GLY A 335 2.56 -1.83 -13.69
N ILE A 336 1.88 -2.57 -14.57
CA ILE A 336 2.05 -2.48 -16.03
C ILE A 336 1.68 -1.08 -16.56
N PHE A 337 0.74 -0.39 -15.91
CA PHE A 337 0.31 0.96 -16.29
C PHE A 337 1.20 2.08 -15.72
N ARG A 338 2.34 1.77 -15.08
CA ARG A 338 3.25 2.76 -14.46
C ARG A 338 3.63 3.96 -15.37
N PRO A 339 3.87 3.80 -16.69
CA PRO A 339 4.13 4.96 -17.57
C PRO A 339 2.98 5.97 -17.65
N ILE A 340 1.73 5.53 -17.43
CA ILE A 340 0.53 6.38 -17.42
C ILE A 340 0.23 6.86 -15.98
N VAL A 341 0.38 5.96 -15.00
CA VAL A 341 0.07 6.25 -13.59
C VAL A 341 1.04 7.27 -13.00
N ARG A 342 2.37 7.14 -13.19
CA ARG A 342 3.36 8.05 -12.60
C ARG A 342 3.11 9.54 -12.94
N PRO A 343 2.97 9.97 -14.21
CA PRO A 343 2.73 11.38 -14.53
C PRO A 343 1.38 11.88 -13.99
N VAL A 344 0.33 11.06 -14.02
CA VAL A 344 -0.99 11.43 -13.46
C VAL A 344 -0.91 11.58 -11.93
N SER A 345 -0.27 10.64 -11.24
CA SER A 345 -0.06 10.73 -9.78
C SER A 345 0.75 11.96 -9.40
N VAL A 346 1.85 12.25 -10.11
CA VAL A 346 2.68 13.45 -9.87
C VAL A 346 1.88 14.74 -10.12
N PHE A 347 1.09 14.80 -11.20
CA PHE A 347 0.22 15.94 -11.50
C PHE A 347 -0.84 16.18 -10.41
N VAL A 348 -1.60 15.16 -10.05
CA VAL A 348 -2.64 15.23 -9.01
C VAL A 348 -2.06 15.59 -7.64
N THR A 349 -0.93 15.00 -7.27
CA THR A 349 -0.27 15.27 -5.99
C THR A 349 0.31 16.68 -5.94
N SER A 350 0.86 17.15 -7.06
CA SER A 350 1.37 18.52 -7.18
C SER A 350 0.25 19.56 -7.07
N ILE A 351 -0.92 19.31 -7.67
CA ILE A 351 -2.11 20.16 -7.51
C ILE A 351 -2.58 20.16 -6.05
N LEU A 352 -2.70 19.00 -5.40
CA LEU A 352 -3.14 18.92 -4.00
C LEU A 352 -2.17 19.64 -3.04
N LEU A 353 -0.85 19.49 -3.24
CA LEU A 353 0.18 20.20 -2.47
C LEU A 353 0.17 21.71 -2.75
N TRP A 354 -0.05 22.13 -3.99
CA TRP A 354 -0.17 23.54 -4.37
C TRP A 354 -1.43 24.16 -3.75
N MET A 355 -2.58 23.47 -3.80
CA MET A 355 -3.83 23.90 -3.16
C MET A 355 -3.65 24.06 -1.65
N HIS A 356 -3.03 23.09 -0.97
CA HIS A 356 -2.74 23.20 0.47
C HIS A 356 -1.80 24.39 0.76
N GLY A 357 -0.71 24.54 0.00
CA GLY A 357 0.30 25.57 0.23
C GLY A 357 -0.11 27.01 -0.12
N GLN A 358 -1.00 27.20 -1.09
CA GLN A 358 -1.49 28.54 -1.49
C GLN A 358 -2.78 28.91 -0.77
N LEU A 359 -3.78 28.01 -0.78
CA LEU A 359 -5.11 28.29 -0.24
C LEU A 359 -5.21 28.04 1.28
N HIS A 360 -4.15 27.54 1.90
CA HIS A 360 -4.08 27.19 3.33
C HIS A 360 -5.19 26.21 3.77
N LEU A 361 -5.74 25.45 2.81
CA LEU A 361 -6.79 24.46 3.03
C LEU A 361 -6.22 23.18 3.62
N ALA A 362 -6.77 22.72 4.74
CA ALA A 362 -6.48 21.39 5.28
C ALA A 362 -6.77 20.29 4.22
N TYR A 363 -5.93 19.25 4.19
CA TYR A 363 -5.93 18.22 3.13
C TYR A 363 -7.30 17.62 2.79
N GLY A 364 -8.20 17.45 3.76
CA GLY A 364 -9.58 16.99 3.51
C GLY A 364 -10.39 17.94 2.63
N TRP A 365 -10.29 19.25 2.84
CA TRP A 365 -10.92 20.26 2.00
C TRP A 365 -10.27 20.36 0.62
N ALA A 366 -8.93 20.21 0.55
CA ALA A 366 -8.23 20.15 -0.73
C ALA A 366 -8.71 18.95 -1.58
N LEU A 367 -8.94 17.78 -0.96
CA LEU A 367 -9.51 16.60 -1.62
C LEU A 367 -10.97 16.80 -2.07
N ILE A 368 -11.82 17.43 -1.25
CA ILE A 368 -13.21 17.77 -1.62
C ILE A 368 -13.22 18.71 -2.84
N LEU A 369 -12.45 19.79 -2.79
CA LEU A 369 -12.37 20.78 -3.87
C LEU A 369 -11.76 20.17 -5.15
N PHE A 370 -10.73 19.35 -5.03
CA PHE A 370 -10.16 18.59 -6.15
C PHE A 370 -11.21 17.65 -6.77
N GLY A 371 -12.01 16.94 -5.95
CA GLY A 371 -13.10 16.09 -6.43
C GLY A 371 -14.19 16.86 -7.19
N ILE A 372 -14.52 18.08 -6.75
CA ILE A 372 -15.44 18.99 -7.45
C ILE A 372 -14.85 19.42 -8.80
N VAL A 373 -13.59 19.86 -8.83
CA VAL A 373 -12.89 20.28 -10.05
C VAL A 373 -12.81 19.14 -11.07
N VAL A 374 -12.42 17.93 -10.64
CA VAL A 374 -12.38 16.74 -11.52
C VAL A 374 -13.77 16.39 -12.04
N ARG A 375 -14.82 16.45 -11.20
CA ARG A 375 -16.20 16.17 -11.63
C ARG A 375 -16.73 17.20 -12.62
N LEU A 376 -16.34 18.47 -12.49
CA LEU A 376 -16.67 19.53 -13.44
C LEU A 376 -15.92 19.36 -14.76
N LEU A 377 -14.62 19.06 -14.72
CA LEU A 377 -13.78 18.81 -15.90
C LEU A 377 -14.23 17.58 -16.70
N LEU A 378 -14.67 16.52 -16.00
CA LEU A 378 -15.19 15.30 -16.62
C LEU A 378 -16.68 15.38 -17.01
N TRP A 379 -17.41 16.44 -16.63
CA TRP A 379 -18.83 16.64 -16.97
C TRP A 379 -19.11 16.45 -18.47
N PRO A 380 -18.45 17.16 -19.43
CA PRO A 380 -18.76 17.02 -20.84
C PRO A 380 -18.43 15.64 -21.41
N LEU A 381 -17.47 14.91 -20.84
CA LEU A 381 -17.16 13.54 -21.20
C LEU A 381 -18.25 12.58 -20.68
N ASN A 382 -18.68 12.77 -19.43
CA ASN A 382 -19.70 11.95 -18.79
C ASN A 382 -21.08 12.12 -19.44
N GLN A 383 -21.44 13.34 -19.88
CA GLN A 383 -22.66 13.59 -20.66
C GLN A 383 -22.66 12.81 -21.98
N LYS A 384 -21.54 12.82 -22.73
CA LYS A 384 -21.40 12.04 -23.97
C LYS A 384 -21.45 10.52 -23.73
N ALA A 385 -20.94 10.05 -22.58
CA ALA A 385 -21.04 8.65 -22.17
C ALA A 385 -22.47 8.24 -21.77
N MET A 386 -23.21 9.12 -21.09
CA MET A 386 -24.63 8.90 -20.81
C MET A 386 -25.45 8.87 -22.10
N GLU A 387 -25.21 9.79 -23.03
CA GLU A 387 -25.91 9.84 -24.31
C GLU A 387 -25.68 8.57 -25.16
N SER A 388 -24.43 8.09 -25.25
CA SER A 388 -24.14 6.83 -25.97
C SER A 388 -24.73 5.61 -25.27
N GLY A 389 -24.75 5.59 -23.93
CA GLY A 389 -25.42 4.56 -23.14
C GLY A 389 -26.93 4.49 -23.40
N ILE A 390 -27.62 5.64 -23.41
CA ILE A 390 -29.05 5.74 -23.71
C ILE A 390 -29.33 5.28 -25.15
N ARG A 391 -28.52 5.72 -26.13
CA ARG A 391 -28.64 5.27 -27.53
C ARG A 391 -28.47 3.75 -27.67
N MET A 392 -27.52 3.15 -26.95
CA MET A 392 -27.31 1.69 -26.95
C MET A 392 -28.49 0.94 -26.30
N GLN A 393 -29.01 1.42 -25.17
CA GLN A 393 -30.19 0.84 -24.52
C GLN A 393 -31.44 0.94 -25.41
N ALA A 394 -31.66 2.08 -26.08
CA ALA A 394 -32.77 2.27 -27.00
C ALA A 394 -32.69 1.32 -28.21
N ALA A 395 -31.49 1.11 -28.77
CA ALA A 395 -31.28 0.15 -29.85
C ALA A 395 -31.56 -1.30 -29.40
N LEU A 396 -31.07 -1.70 -28.22
CA LEU A 396 -31.29 -3.04 -27.66
C LEU A 396 -32.78 -3.30 -27.37
N ALA A 397 -33.47 -2.30 -26.78
CA ALA A 397 -34.91 -2.37 -26.51
C ALA A 397 -35.73 -2.40 -27.81
N GLY A 398 -35.32 -1.66 -28.84
CA GLY A 398 -35.93 -1.69 -30.18
C GLY A 398 -35.83 -3.08 -30.82
N ALA A 399 -34.65 -3.69 -30.81
CA ALA A 399 -34.43 -5.04 -31.31
C ALA A 399 -35.26 -6.09 -30.55
N ALA A 400 -35.23 -6.07 -29.21
CA ALA A 400 -36.03 -6.98 -28.38
C ALA A 400 -37.55 -6.83 -28.63
N ARG A 401 -38.03 -5.59 -28.80
CA ARG A 401 -39.45 -5.28 -29.06
C ARG A 401 -39.89 -5.63 -30.48
N ALA A 402 -38.96 -5.71 -31.45
CA ALA A 402 -39.22 -6.26 -32.77
C ALA A 402 -39.35 -7.80 -32.73
N VAL A 403 -38.43 -8.48 -32.04
CA VAL A 403 -38.41 -9.95 -31.90
C VAL A 403 -39.62 -10.49 -31.14
N LEU A 404 -40.13 -9.75 -30.13
CA LEU A 404 -41.27 -10.19 -29.30
C LEU A 404 -42.66 -9.81 -29.83
N ARG A 405 -42.77 -9.25 -31.04
CA ARG A 405 -44.06 -8.80 -31.61
C ARG A 405 -44.84 -9.90 -32.35
N LEU A 406 -45.08 -11.04 -31.69
CA LEU A 406 -46.18 -11.93 -32.13
C LEU A 406 -47.52 -11.23 -31.88
N ARG A 407 -48.47 -11.41 -32.80
CA ARG A 407 -49.82 -10.87 -32.68
C ARG A 407 -50.62 -11.73 -31.70
N GLU A 408 -51.32 -11.10 -30.77
CA GLU A 408 -51.90 -11.80 -29.61
C GLU A 408 -52.99 -12.83 -29.96
N HIS A 409 -53.54 -12.77 -31.17
CA HIS A 409 -54.61 -13.65 -31.65
C HIS A 409 -54.12 -15.04 -32.13
N ASP A 410 -52.81 -15.23 -32.31
CA ASP A 410 -52.24 -16.50 -32.81
C ASP A 410 -51.79 -17.47 -31.68
N ARG A 411 -52.08 -17.16 -30.41
CA ARG A 411 -51.74 -18.01 -29.25
C ARG A 411 -52.68 -19.21 -29.08
N PHE A 412 -52.60 -20.19 -29.98
CA PHE A 412 -53.19 -21.52 -29.79
C PHE A 412 -52.09 -22.57 -29.52
N PRO A 413 -52.19 -23.42 -28.49
CA PRO A 413 -51.20 -24.47 -28.22
C PRO A 413 -51.11 -25.48 -29.36
N GLY A 414 -49.89 -25.86 -29.76
CA GLY A 414 -49.64 -27.05 -30.59
C GLY A 414 -49.68 -26.87 -32.11
N ARG A 415 -49.80 -25.65 -32.66
CA ARG A 415 -49.73 -25.42 -34.12
C ARG A 415 -48.42 -24.77 -34.54
N ALA A 416 -47.69 -25.43 -35.44
CA ALA A 416 -46.51 -24.83 -36.08
C ALA A 416 -46.92 -23.70 -37.04
N VAL A 417 -46.27 -22.55 -36.94
CA VAL A 417 -46.49 -21.39 -37.83
C VAL A 417 -45.37 -21.36 -38.88
N PRO A 418 -45.68 -21.50 -40.18
CA PRO A 418 -44.66 -21.50 -41.23
C PRO A 418 -44.11 -20.09 -41.47
N LEU A 419 -42.81 -19.89 -41.20
CA LEU A 419 -42.09 -18.66 -41.50
C LEU A 419 -41.79 -18.56 -43.01
N ALA A 420 -42.77 -18.08 -43.78
CA ALA A 420 -42.58 -17.80 -45.20
C ALA A 420 -41.70 -16.55 -45.43
N SER A 421 -40.49 -16.74 -45.95
CA SER A 421 -39.58 -15.67 -46.36
C SER A 421 -40.08 -14.95 -47.63
N ARG A 422 -41.02 -14.01 -47.47
CA ARG A 422 -41.40 -13.08 -48.55
C ARG A 422 -40.61 -11.79 -48.49
N SER A 423 -40.00 -11.44 -49.62
CA SER A 423 -39.45 -10.11 -49.87
C SER A 423 -40.56 -9.05 -49.85
N VAL A 424 -40.25 -7.88 -49.29
CA VAL A 424 -41.18 -6.74 -49.29
C VAL A 424 -41.07 -6.01 -50.62
N ALA A 425 -41.99 -6.30 -51.54
CA ALA A 425 -42.16 -5.49 -52.75
C ALA A 425 -42.76 -4.11 -52.39
N PRO A 426 -42.28 -3.01 -52.99
CA PRO A 426 -42.83 -1.68 -52.73
C PRO A 426 -44.24 -1.55 -53.34
N ARG A 427 -45.14 -0.87 -52.62
CA ARG A 427 -46.40 -0.32 -53.16
C ARG A 427 -46.48 1.16 -52.84
N SER A 428 -47.06 1.92 -53.76
CA SER A 428 -47.26 3.36 -53.68
C SER A 428 -48.66 3.72 -54.21
N VAL A 429 -49.17 4.91 -53.84
CA VAL A 429 -50.37 5.57 -54.40
C VAL A 429 -51.70 4.83 -54.04
N GLN A 430 -52.86 5.45 -53.73
CA GLN A 430 -53.41 6.82 -53.83
C GLN A 430 -54.30 7.06 -52.54
N ASP A 431 -54.67 8.23 -52.00
CA ASP A 431 -54.41 9.69 -52.19
C ASP A 431 -54.84 10.45 -50.88
N HIS A 432 -54.82 11.80 -50.92
CA HIS A 432 -55.62 12.77 -50.13
C HIS A 432 -55.37 12.90 -48.60
N SER A 433 -55.26 14.11 -48.01
CA SER A 433 -55.17 15.47 -48.57
C SER A 433 -54.57 16.48 -47.55
N HIS A 434 -54.10 17.64 -48.05
CA HIS A 434 -53.89 18.92 -47.34
C HIS A 434 -52.98 18.98 -46.07
N LEU A 435 -51.76 19.53 -46.18
CA LEU A 435 -51.42 20.91 -45.78
C LEU A 435 -49.92 21.27 -45.92
N ALA A 436 -49.67 22.59 -45.98
CA ALA A 436 -48.46 23.30 -46.39
C ALA A 436 -47.09 22.95 -45.72
N GLY A 437 -46.00 23.15 -46.47
CA GLY A 437 -44.63 23.25 -45.93
C GLY A 437 -43.51 23.25 -47.00
N PHE A 438 -42.93 24.42 -47.32
CA PHE A 438 -41.71 24.52 -48.14
C PHE A 438 -40.45 24.53 -47.25
N VAL A 439 -39.44 23.72 -47.60
CA VAL A 439 -38.03 23.95 -47.20
C VAL A 439 -37.11 23.59 -48.37
N ASP A 440 -36.15 24.48 -48.66
CA ASP A 440 -35.16 24.37 -49.74
C ASP A 440 -33.94 23.51 -49.32
N VAL A 441 -33.35 22.78 -50.27
CA VAL A 441 -32.13 21.98 -50.09
C VAL A 441 -31.16 22.23 -51.24
N ARG A 442 -30.15 23.07 -50.99
CA ARG A 442 -29.12 23.41 -51.99
C ARG A 442 -28.23 22.22 -52.34
N VAL A 443 -28.08 21.99 -53.64
CA VAL A 443 -26.95 21.23 -54.20
C VAL A 443 -25.68 22.08 -54.15
N VAL A 444 -24.56 21.48 -53.78
CA VAL A 444 -23.21 22.04 -53.96
C VAL A 444 -22.37 21.01 -54.74
N GLN A 445 -21.94 21.38 -55.94
CA GLN A 445 -20.98 20.57 -56.73
C GLN A 445 -19.53 21.00 -56.44
N GLY A 446 -18.62 20.04 -56.42
CA GLY A 446 -17.17 20.25 -56.37
C GLY A 446 -16.46 19.42 -57.45
N ARG A 447 -15.83 20.10 -58.40
CA ARG A 447 -15.02 19.57 -59.53
C ARG A 447 -13.62 19.24 -58.98
N ALA A 448 -12.95 18.09 -59.14
CA ALA A 448 -12.75 17.13 -60.24
C ALA A 448 -11.54 17.45 -61.17
N ASP A 449 -10.56 16.52 -61.18
CA ASP A 449 -9.51 16.28 -62.20
C ASP A 449 -9.17 14.76 -62.13
N ARG A 450 -9.16 14.00 -63.24
CA ARG A 450 -8.06 13.74 -64.22
C ARG A 450 -6.83 13.01 -63.61
N GLY A 451 -6.28 11.93 -64.19
CA GLY A 451 -6.72 11.11 -65.35
C GLY A 451 -5.57 10.28 -65.99
N ALA A 452 -5.90 9.22 -66.76
CA ALA A 452 -5.01 8.29 -67.49
C ALA A 452 -4.11 7.36 -66.62
N ALA A 453 -3.74 6.13 -66.99
CA ALA A 453 -4.17 5.12 -68.00
C ALA A 453 -3.91 3.69 -67.38
N GLU A 454 -4.21 2.51 -67.93
CA GLU A 454 -4.43 2.02 -69.32
C GLU A 454 -5.28 0.71 -69.32
N SER A 455 -5.61 0.15 -70.50
CA SER A 455 -6.35 -1.12 -70.72
C SER A 455 -5.37 -2.33 -70.75
N ALA A 456 -5.71 -3.62 -70.91
CA ALA A 456 -6.95 -4.37 -71.26
C ALA A 456 -7.00 -5.69 -70.43
N ASP A 457 -7.93 -6.65 -70.58
CA ASP A 457 -8.89 -6.96 -71.65
C ASP A 457 -10.11 -7.74 -71.13
N GLN A 458 -11.16 -7.92 -71.94
CA GLN A 458 -12.36 -8.72 -71.59
C GLN A 458 -12.66 -9.78 -72.66
N ASP A 459 -13.11 -10.98 -72.24
CA ASP A 459 -14.16 -11.71 -72.95
C ASP A 459 -14.96 -12.60 -71.97
N ASP A 460 -16.19 -12.96 -72.35
CA ASP A 460 -17.24 -13.50 -71.46
C ASP A 460 -17.49 -15.02 -71.59
N GLY A 461 -17.96 -15.66 -70.50
CA GLY A 461 -17.87 -17.13 -70.31
C GLY A 461 -19.11 -17.90 -69.80
N VAL A 462 -20.30 -17.28 -69.79
CA VAL A 462 -21.63 -17.92 -69.98
C VAL A 462 -22.00 -19.24 -69.20
N LEU A 463 -22.81 -19.06 -68.13
CA LEU A 463 -23.91 -19.93 -67.61
C LEU A 463 -23.67 -21.29 -66.88
N HIS A 464 -24.44 -21.46 -65.78
CA HIS A 464 -25.13 -22.64 -65.17
C HIS A 464 -24.70 -24.10 -65.49
N ALA A 465 -24.77 -25.11 -64.60
CA ALA A 465 -25.03 -25.27 -63.14
C ALA A 465 -24.67 -26.76 -62.76
N ASP A 466 -25.11 -27.52 -61.73
CA ASP A 466 -26.06 -27.41 -60.59
C ASP A 466 -25.78 -28.58 -59.57
N LEU A 467 -26.58 -28.72 -58.48
CA LEU A 467 -26.65 -29.84 -57.49
C LEU A 467 -25.41 -30.01 -56.56
N HIS A 468 -25.48 -30.40 -55.27
CA HIS A 468 -26.44 -31.22 -54.48
C HIS A 468 -26.46 -30.87 -52.95
N ASP A 469 -27.34 -31.52 -52.16
CA ASP A 469 -27.62 -31.35 -50.72
C ASP A 469 -26.58 -31.90 -49.71
N GLY A 470 -26.70 -31.54 -48.40
CA GLY A 470 -25.83 -32.12 -47.36
C GLY A 470 -25.98 -31.80 -45.85
N THR A 471 -27.18 -31.63 -45.27
CA THR A 471 -27.53 -31.78 -43.81
C THR A 471 -26.73 -31.06 -42.67
N VAL A 472 -27.45 -30.49 -41.67
CA VAL A 472 -26.91 -30.00 -40.37
C VAL A 472 -27.91 -30.37 -39.24
N PRO A 473 -27.48 -30.78 -38.01
CA PRO A 473 -28.36 -31.42 -37.02
C PRO A 473 -29.22 -30.48 -36.13
N GLU A 474 -30.25 -31.07 -35.52
CA GLU A 474 -31.28 -30.46 -34.65
C GLU A 474 -30.77 -30.16 -33.22
N LEU A 475 -31.19 -29.02 -32.64
CA LEU A 475 -30.94 -28.67 -31.23
C LEU A 475 -32.26 -28.58 -30.46
N ARG A 476 -32.40 -29.38 -29.38
CA ARG A 476 -33.58 -29.38 -28.50
C ARG A 476 -33.30 -28.64 -27.19
N VAL A 477 -34.25 -27.81 -26.76
CA VAL A 477 -34.27 -27.19 -25.43
C VAL A 477 -35.69 -27.28 -24.87
N GLY A 478 -35.84 -27.87 -23.68
CA GLY A 478 -37.09 -27.88 -22.92
C GLY A 478 -37.15 -26.72 -21.93
N ALA A 479 -38.36 -26.37 -21.48
CA ALA A 479 -38.58 -25.33 -20.47
C ALA A 479 -39.61 -25.79 -19.43
N GLU A 480 -39.22 -25.79 -18.15
CA GLU A 480 -40.12 -26.06 -17.02
C GLU A 480 -40.67 -24.74 -16.42
N PRO A 481 -41.94 -24.70 -15.97
CA PRO A 481 -42.54 -23.52 -15.36
C PRO A 481 -42.35 -23.47 -13.83
N LEU A 482 -41.71 -22.43 -13.31
CA LEU A 482 -41.69 -22.15 -11.87
C LEU A 482 -42.94 -21.36 -11.44
N LEU A 483 -43.66 -21.90 -10.45
CA LEU A 483 -44.90 -21.36 -9.91
C LEU A 483 -44.70 -20.14 -8.99
N ARG A 484 -45.55 -19.11 -9.15
CA ARG A 484 -45.78 -18.07 -8.12
C ARG A 484 -46.55 -18.65 -6.92
N ARG A 485 -46.31 -18.14 -5.71
CA ARG A 485 -47.32 -18.15 -4.63
C ARG A 485 -47.16 -16.99 -3.63
N ALA A 486 -48.31 -16.42 -3.26
CA ALA A 486 -48.60 -15.58 -2.08
C ALA A 486 -47.71 -14.35 -1.80
N GLU A 487 -48.24 -13.18 -2.16
CA GLU A 487 -47.99 -11.93 -1.42
C GLU A 487 -48.87 -11.91 -0.15
N HIS A 488 -48.45 -11.21 0.90
CA HIS A 488 -49.26 -11.01 2.12
C HIS A 488 -49.26 -9.53 2.52
N LEU A 489 -50.47 -8.97 2.71
CA LEU A 489 -50.69 -7.58 3.11
C LEU A 489 -50.41 -7.37 4.61
N GLN A 490 -49.78 -6.23 4.96
CA GLN A 490 -50.00 -5.54 6.23
C GLN A 490 -49.73 -4.03 6.11
N HIS A 491 -50.21 -3.25 7.08
CA HIS A 491 -50.51 -1.82 6.92
C HIS A 491 -49.34 -0.86 7.20
N PRO A 492 -49.39 0.38 6.66
CA PRO A 492 -48.45 1.44 7.02
C PRO A 492 -48.77 2.04 8.39
N ALA A 493 -47.73 2.46 9.11
CA ALA A 493 -47.85 3.30 10.30
C ALA A 493 -46.85 4.46 10.20
N ALA A 494 -47.38 5.68 10.04
CA ALA A 494 -46.62 6.91 10.20
C ALA A 494 -47.03 7.55 11.53
N VAL A 495 -46.06 7.96 12.34
CA VAL A 495 -46.29 8.58 13.64
C VAL A 495 -45.41 9.83 13.73
N LEU A 496 -46.05 10.99 13.89
CA LEU A 496 -45.39 12.16 14.47
C LEU A 496 -45.24 11.92 15.97
N ASP A 497 -44.22 12.49 16.60
CA ASP A 497 -44.49 13.13 17.87
C ASP A 497 -43.64 14.40 18.07
N ARG A 498 -43.99 15.17 19.10
CA ARG A 498 -43.69 16.60 19.27
C ARG A 498 -43.01 16.88 20.62
N GLU A 499 -42.50 18.09 20.76
CA GLU A 499 -41.96 18.66 21.99
C GLU A 499 -42.96 18.61 23.17
N ALA A 500 -42.44 18.40 24.39
CA ALA A 500 -43.10 18.74 25.64
C ALA A 500 -42.07 19.28 26.67
N PRO A 501 -42.39 20.30 27.50
CA PRO A 501 -41.45 20.97 28.38
C PRO A 501 -41.39 20.40 29.82
N ALA A 502 -40.41 20.85 30.60
CA ALA A 502 -40.22 20.46 32.00
C ALA A 502 -40.91 21.39 33.00
N ALA A 503 -41.33 20.87 34.18
CA ALA A 503 -41.50 21.64 35.41
C ALA A 503 -41.71 20.77 36.68
N ARG A 504 -41.02 21.14 37.79
CA ARG A 504 -41.41 20.96 39.22
C ARG A 504 -41.49 19.53 39.81
N SER A 505 -41.52 19.33 41.14
CA SER A 505 -40.59 19.72 42.24
C SER A 505 -41.18 19.42 43.64
N ALA A 506 -40.64 18.42 44.35
CA ALA A 506 -40.70 18.13 45.81
C ALA A 506 -39.94 16.79 46.03
N GLY A 507 -39.22 16.47 47.10
CA GLY A 507 -39.22 16.96 48.49
C GLY A 507 -39.97 15.97 49.39
N GLY A 508 -39.41 15.35 50.44
CA GLY A 508 -38.05 15.38 51.03
C GLY A 508 -38.04 14.57 52.36
N ARG A 509 -36.93 14.63 53.14
CA ARG A 509 -36.62 13.82 54.35
C ARG A 509 -36.24 12.36 54.03
N GLY A 510 -35.40 11.66 54.82
CA GLY A 510 -34.56 12.10 55.96
C GLY A 510 -34.22 10.95 56.93
N ALA A 511 -33.05 11.02 57.57
CA ALA A 511 -32.50 10.06 58.58
C ALA A 511 -32.16 8.63 58.07
N ALA A 512 -31.31 7.82 58.73
CA ALA A 512 -30.12 8.07 59.56
C ALA A 512 -29.37 6.74 59.88
N HIS A 513 -28.20 6.85 60.54
CA HIS A 513 -27.56 5.88 61.45
C HIS A 513 -26.80 4.62 60.93
N THR A 514 -25.59 4.44 61.54
CA THR A 514 -24.84 3.19 61.86
C THR A 514 -24.74 2.08 60.79
N SER A 515 -23.57 1.76 60.22
CA SER A 515 -22.33 1.19 60.82
C SER A 515 -22.47 -0.23 61.39
N GLN A 516 -21.74 -1.18 60.81
CA GLN A 516 -20.94 -2.16 61.58
C GLN A 516 -19.94 -2.89 60.67
N ASP A 517 -18.76 -3.16 61.22
CA ASP A 517 -17.69 -3.93 60.59
C ASP A 517 -17.97 -5.43 60.66
N LEU A 518 -17.32 -6.21 59.79
CA LEU A 518 -17.07 -7.64 60.03
C LEU A 518 -15.86 -8.15 59.22
N ASP A 519 -14.67 -7.83 59.71
CA ASP A 519 -13.47 -8.62 59.43
C ASP A 519 -13.64 -10.03 60.00
N CYS A 520 -13.27 -11.06 59.24
CA CYS A 520 -12.57 -12.20 59.83
C CYS A 520 -11.76 -13.01 58.81
N PHE A 521 -10.51 -13.29 59.18
CA PHE A 521 -9.58 -14.16 58.45
C PHE A 521 -10.05 -15.62 58.42
N LEU A 522 -9.57 -16.39 57.44
CA LEU A 522 -8.82 -17.62 57.75
C LEU A 522 -7.97 -18.09 56.56
N THR A 523 -6.73 -18.51 56.84
CA THR A 523 -5.78 -19.12 55.89
C THR A 523 -5.26 -20.45 56.48
N PRO A 524 -4.20 -21.08 55.93
CA PRO A 524 -4.34 -22.14 54.93
C PRO A 524 -3.91 -23.51 55.46
N SER A 525 -4.01 -24.56 54.62
CA SER A 525 -3.26 -25.80 54.85
C SER A 525 -2.57 -26.29 53.57
N SER A 526 -1.55 -27.12 53.73
CA SER A 526 -0.61 -27.51 52.67
C SER A 526 -0.48 -29.03 52.57
N ARG A 527 -0.05 -29.52 51.39
CA ARG A 527 0.78 -30.73 51.31
C ARG A 527 1.52 -30.84 49.97
N SER A 528 2.61 -31.58 50.00
CA SER A 528 3.61 -31.66 48.93
C SER A 528 3.74 -33.08 48.39
N ARG A 529 4.33 -33.23 47.20
CA ARG A 529 5.15 -34.41 46.87
C ARG A 529 6.20 -34.10 45.80
N ARG A 530 7.43 -34.56 46.03
CA ARG A 530 8.55 -34.58 45.06
C ARG A 530 8.59 -35.94 44.35
N ARG A 531 9.21 -36.01 43.18
CA ARG A 531 9.99 -37.18 42.72
C ARG A 531 11.23 -36.74 41.93
N ARG A 532 12.34 -37.47 42.08
CA ARG A 532 13.64 -37.26 41.40
C ARG A 532 14.44 -38.59 41.47
N VAL A 533 14.77 -39.15 40.31
CA VAL A 533 15.87 -40.12 39.99
C VAL A 533 16.02 -39.94 38.46
N ALA A 534 17.15 -39.66 37.80
CA ALA A 534 18.49 -40.25 37.81
C ALA A 534 18.51 -41.74 37.37
N ALA A 535 19.50 -42.25 36.64
CA ALA A 535 20.45 -41.69 35.67
C ALA A 535 21.20 -42.88 35.00
N HIS A 536 21.57 -42.82 33.71
CA HIS A 536 22.67 -43.64 33.17
C HIS A 536 23.17 -43.18 31.79
N LEU A 537 24.48 -43.36 31.59
CA LEU A 537 25.29 -43.41 30.35
C LEU A 537 25.69 -44.90 30.14
N PRO A 538 26.27 -45.34 29.01
CA PRO A 538 27.03 -44.62 27.97
C PRO A 538 26.25 -44.18 26.72
#